data_AF-A0A443QQN0-F1
#
_entry.id   AF-A0A443QQN0-F1
#
_cell.length_a   1.000
_cell.length_b   1.000
_cell.length_c   1.000
_cell.angle_alpha   90.00
_cell.angle_beta   90.00
_cell.angle_gamma   90.00
#
_symmetry.space_group_name_H-M   'P 1'
#
loop_
_entity.id
_entity.type
_entity.pdbx_description
1 polymer ?
#
loop_
_entity_poly.entity_id
_entity_poly.type
_entity_poly.pdbx_seq_one_letter_code
_entity_poly.pdbx_strand_id
1 'polypeptide(L)'
;MLPNVDNFLKYFANLYNIVLFSAGSYEYINAAIENFNINSFTRVFTQKDCDGPSNDLRKDLTKITTDLKRLIMIDDSFAAVREYISNVVCTIFL
;
A
#
# COMPACT_ATOMS: atom_id res chain seq x y z
N MET A 1 8.66 -8.37 -11.50
CA MET A 1 7.91 -7.10 -11.53
C MET A 1 6.55 -7.40 -12.16
N LEU A 2 5.44 -6.90 -11.59
CA LEU A 2 4.11 -7.13 -12.15
C LEU A 2 3.99 -6.47 -13.53
N PRO A 3 3.43 -7.14 -14.55
CA PRO A 3 3.19 -6.54 -15.85
C PRO A 3 2.35 -5.25 -15.72
N ASN A 4 2.69 -4.22 -16.48
CA ASN A 4 1.97 -2.93 -16.54
C ASN A 4 1.90 -2.10 -15.25
N VAL A 5 2.63 -2.46 -14.19
CA VAL A 5 2.64 -1.69 -12.94
C VAL A 5 3.02 -0.23 -13.15
N ASP A 6 3.95 0.04 -14.08
CA ASP A 6 4.38 1.40 -14.35
C ASP A 6 3.28 2.27 -14.98
N ASN A 7 2.53 1.70 -15.93
CA ASN A 7 1.43 2.39 -16.58
C ASN A 7 0.27 2.60 -15.60
N PHE A 8 0.00 1.61 -14.74
CA PHE A 8 -0.98 1.73 -13.66
C PHE A 8 -0.64 2.89 -12.73
N LEU A 9 0.58 2.91 -12.18
CA LEU A 9 1.01 3.96 -11.25
C LEU A 9 0.99 5.34 -11.91
N LYS A 10 1.48 5.47 -13.15
CA LYS A 10 1.44 6.73 -13.91
C LYS A 10 0.00 7.23 -14.14
N TYR A 11 -0.92 6.34 -14.50
CA TYR A 11 -2.31 6.72 -14.72
C TYR A 11 -2.97 7.20 -13.42
N PHE A 12 -2.85 6.43 -12.34
CA PHE A 12 -3.48 6.74 -11.06
C PHE A 12 -2.82 7.92 -10.34
N ALA A 13 -1.54 8.21 -10.58
CA ALA A 13 -0.85 9.36 -9.98
C ALA A 13 -1.42 10.71 -10.45
N ASN A 14 -2.10 10.74 -11.61
CA ASN A 14 -2.79 11.94 -12.09
C ASN A 14 -4.15 12.16 -11.42
N LEU A 15 -4.67 11.14 -10.72
CA LEU A 15 -6.03 11.11 -10.18
C LEU A 15 -6.07 11.01 -8.65
N TYR A 16 -5.03 10.42 -8.04
CA TYR A 16 -4.95 10.11 -6.61
C TYR A 16 -3.57 10.42 -6.05
N ASN A 17 -3.52 10.73 -4.76
CA ASN A 17 -2.29 10.66 -3.98
C ASN A 17 -1.96 9.20 -3.69
N ILE A 18 -0.94 8.65 -4.35
CA ILE A 18 -0.54 7.26 -4.16
C ILE A 18 0.35 7.14 -2.91
N VAL A 19 0.01 6.20 -2.02
CA VAL A 19 0.78 5.85 -0.82
C VAL A 19 1.15 4.38 -0.90
N LEU A 20 2.42 4.05 -0.67
CA LEU A 20 2.84 2.66 -0.49
C LEU A 20 2.75 2.30 0.99
N PHE A 21 1.99 1.27 1.34
CA PHE A 21 1.94 0.73 2.70
C PHE A 21 2.20 -0.78 2.63
N SER A 22 3.38 -1.22 3.07
CA SER A 22 3.82 -2.60 2.99
C SER A 22 4.14 -3.20 4.36
N ALA A 23 3.93 -4.50 4.51
CA ALA A 23 4.38 -5.28 5.66
C ALA A 23 5.85 -5.76 5.51
N GLY A 24 6.53 -5.38 4.42
CA GLY A 24 7.95 -5.68 4.19
C GLY A 24 8.90 -4.74 4.94
N SER A 25 10.14 -5.19 5.16
CA SER A 25 11.17 -4.38 5.84
C SER A 25 11.53 -3.12 5.04
N TYR A 26 12.09 -2.13 5.73
CA TYR A 26 12.48 -0.88 5.09
C TYR A 26 13.50 -1.07 3.96
N GLU A 27 14.49 -1.94 4.18
CA GLU A 27 15.56 -2.24 3.23
C GLU A 27 15.01 -2.89 1.96
N TYR A 28 14.12 -3.89 2.13
CA TYR A 28 13.47 -4.56 1.01
C TYR A 28 12.62 -3.59 0.19
N ILE A 29 11.83 -2.75 0.86
CA ILE A 29 10.92 -1.82 0.20
C ILE A 29 11.68 -0.72 -0.53
N ASN A 30 12.74 -0.17 0.06
CA ASN A 30 13.57 0.82 -0.64
C ASN A 30 14.26 0.24 -1.87
N ALA A 31 14.85 -0.95 -1.75
CA ALA A 31 15.45 -1.63 -2.90
C ALA A 31 14.41 -1.93 -4.00
N ALA A 32 13.17 -2.28 -3.62
CA ALA A 32 12.09 -2.46 -4.58
C ALA A 32 11.69 -1.14 -5.26
N ILE A 33 11.54 -0.05 -4.51
CA ILE A 33 11.20 1.29 -5.03
C ILE A 33 12.23 1.78 -6.05
N GLU A 34 13.51 1.56 -5.81
CA GLU A 34 14.59 1.94 -6.76
C GLU A 34 14.41 1.28 -8.13
N ASN A 35 13.76 0.11 -8.19
CA ASN A 35 13.48 -0.57 -9.45
C ASN A 35 12.23 -0.04 -10.16
N PHE A 36 11.35 0.70 -9.48
CA PHE A 36 10.26 1.42 -10.13
C PHE A 36 10.81 2.76 -10.63
N ASN A 37 10.75 2.99 -11.94
CA ASN A 37 11.21 4.25 -12.54
C ASN A 37 10.21 5.40 -12.31
N ILE A 38 9.67 5.52 -11.10
CA ILE A 38 8.49 6.33 -10.81
C ILE A 38 8.53 6.88 -9.38
N ASN A 39 8.63 8.21 -9.26
CA ASN A 39 8.46 8.94 -8.00
C ASN A 39 6.98 9.16 -7.64
N SER A 40 6.10 8.19 -7.92
CA SER A 40 4.64 8.40 -7.75
C SER A 40 4.15 8.23 -6.31
N PHE A 41 4.95 7.64 -5.42
CA PHE A 41 4.56 7.47 -4.02
C PHE A 41 4.81 8.75 -3.23
N THR A 42 3.74 9.36 -2.75
CA THR A 42 3.79 10.57 -1.90
C THR A 42 4.32 10.26 -0.51
N ARG A 43 4.05 9.05 0.00
CA ARG A 43 4.49 8.52 1.30
C ARG A 43 4.73 7.02 1.19
N VAL A 44 5.66 6.53 1.99
CA VAL A 44 6.01 5.10 2.09
C VAL A 44 5.96 4.68 3.55
N PHE A 45 5.16 3.66 3.84
CA PHE A 45 5.05 3.00 5.13
C PHE A 45 5.51 1.55 4.98
N THR A 46 6.27 1.08 5.96
CA THR A 46 6.89 -0.25 5.94
C THR A 46 6.42 -1.07 7.15
N GLN A 47 6.98 -2.26 7.33
CA GLN A 47 6.63 -3.16 8.43
C GLN A 47 6.60 -2.48 9.80
N LYS A 48 7.53 -1.55 10.06
CA LYS A 48 7.62 -0.80 11.32
C LYS A 48 6.43 0.11 11.61
N ASP A 49 5.67 0.45 10.57
CA ASP A 49 4.51 1.31 10.63
C ASP A 49 3.20 0.51 10.73
N CYS A 50 3.26 -0.81 10.57
CA CYS A 50 2.15 -1.71 10.86
C CYS A 50 1.94 -1.85 12.38
N ASP A 51 0.71 -2.16 12.77
CA ASP A 51 0.35 -2.49 14.15
C ASP A 51 0.25 -3.99 14.36
N GLY A 52 0.49 -4.44 15.60
CA GLY A 52 0.40 -5.85 15.97
C GLY A 52 1.73 -6.62 15.92
N PRO A 53 1.71 -7.91 16.31
CA PRO A 53 2.89 -8.76 16.28
C PRO A 53 3.28 -9.15 14.83
N SER A 54 4.48 -9.69 14.66
CA SER A 54 5.04 -10.01 13.34
C SER A 54 4.22 -11.01 12.50
N ASN A 55 3.41 -11.85 13.15
CA ASN A 55 2.50 -12.80 12.49
C ASN A 55 1.10 -12.22 12.23
N ASP A 56 0.84 -10.96 12.59
CA ASP A 56 -0.46 -10.31 12.48
C ASP A 56 -0.30 -8.80 12.25
N LEU A 57 0.45 -8.45 11.21
CA LEU A 57 0.71 -7.07 10.84
C LEU A 57 -0.52 -6.43 10.20
N ARG A 58 -1.07 -5.44 10.88
CA ARG A 58 -2.23 -4.66 10.46
C ARG A 58 -1.82 -3.30 9.94
N LYS A 59 -2.51 -2.83 8.90
CA LYS A 59 -2.26 -1.53 8.28
C LYS A 59 -3.33 -0.55 8.74
N ASP A 60 -3.01 0.23 9.78
CA ASP A 60 -3.92 1.26 10.28
C ASP A 60 -3.98 2.46 9.32
N LEU A 61 -5.11 2.58 8.61
CA LEU A 61 -5.33 3.61 7.59
C LEU A 61 -5.44 5.01 8.19
N THR A 62 -5.70 5.14 9.50
CA THR A 62 -5.74 6.45 10.16
C THR A 62 -4.37 7.13 10.22
N LYS A 63 -3.26 6.37 10.09
CA LYS A 63 -1.90 6.89 9.93
C LYS A 63 -1.69 7.64 8.61
N ILE A 64 -2.55 7.39 7.61
CA ILE A 64 -2.55 8.07 6.33
C ILE A 64 -3.43 9.32 6.40
N THR A 65 -4.70 9.16 6.80
CA THR A 65 -5.70 10.23 6.85
C THR A 65 -6.84 9.90 7.82
N THR A 66 -7.49 10.92 8.35
CA THR A 66 -8.72 10.77 9.17
C THR A 66 -10.00 10.73 8.32
N ASP A 67 -9.96 11.20 7.06
CA ASP A 67 -11.11 11.13 6.13
C ASP A 67 -11.09 9.82 5.32
N LEU A 68 -11.50 8.73 5.97
CA LEU A 68 -11.53 7.39 5.36
C LEU A 68 -12.53 7.29 4.19
N LYS A 69 -13.49 8.20 4.03
CA LYS A 69 -14.43 8.16 2.89
C LYS A 69 -13.76 8.43 1.54
N ARG A 70 -12.54 8.97 1.56
CA ARG A 70 -11.75 9.32 0.37
C ARG A 70 -10.51 8.45 0.21
N LEU A 71 -10.45 7.32 0.92
CA LEU A 71 -9.32 6.40 0.89
C LEU A 71 -9.76 5.06 0.32
N ILE A 72 -8.98 4.56 -0.63
CA ILE A 72 -9.09 3.20 -1.16
C ILE A 72 -7.75 2.51 -0.93
N MET A 73 -7.81 1.31 -0.38
CA MET A 73 -6.67 0.42 -0.18
C MET A 73 -6.74 -0.74 -1.19
N ILE A 74 -5.60 -1.07 -1.78
CA ILE A 74 -5.42 -2.22 -2.65
C ILE A 74 -4.42 -3.14 -1.96
N ASP A 75 -4.85 -4.34 -1.60
CA ASP A 75 -4.05 -5.33 -0.87
C ASP A 75 -4.55 -6.74 -1.16
N ASP A 76 -3.67 -7.72 -1.13
CA ASP A 76 -3.98 -9.14 -1.30
C ASP A 76 -4.14 -9.87 0.04
N SER A 77 -3.75 -9.26 1.17
CA SER A 77 -3.84 -9.84 2.49
C SER A 77 -5.11 -9.42 3.25
N PHE A 78 -6.06 -10.35 3.37
CA PHE A 78 -7.27 -10.12 4.17
C PHE A 78 -6.96 -9.87 5.66
N ALA A 79 -5.89 -10.45 6.19
CA ALA A 79 -5.48 -10.26 7.59
C ALA A 79 -5.04 -8.82 7.87
N ALA A 80 -4.33 -8.20 6.92
CA ALA A 80 -3.83 -6.84 7.03
C ALA A 80 -4.96 -5.78 6.99
N VAL A 81 -6.10 -6.12 6.39
CA VAL A 81 -7.16 -5.17 6.02
C VAL A 81 -8.48 -5.35 6.77
N ARG A 82 -8.56 -6.33 7.68
CA ARG A 82 -9.80 -6.73 8.37
C ARG A 82 -10.52 -5.61 9.12
N GLU A 83 -9.82 -4.54 9.50
CA GLU A 83 -10.38 -3.41 10.25
C GLU A 83 -11.04 -2.36 9.33
N TYR A 84 -10.77 -2.40 8.02
CA TYR A 84 -11.17 -1.38 7.06
C TYR A 84 -11.77 -1.98 5.77
N ILE A 85 -12.51 -3.08 5.89
CA ILE A 85 -13.03 -3.84 4.73
C ILE A 85 -13.81 -2.96 3.73
N SER A 86 -14.53 -1.93 4.20
CA SER A 86 -15.25 -0.98 3.32
C SER A 86 -14.35 -0.13 2.42
N ASN A 87 -13.06 -0.05 2.72
CA ASN A 87 -12.07 0.74 1.99
C ASN A 87 -11.22 -0.11 1.05
N VAL A 88 -11.42 -1.42 1.02
CA VAL A 88 -10.46 -2.35 0.42
C VAL A 88 -10.99 -2.94 -0.87
N VAL A 89 -10.18 -2.82 -1.91
CA VAL A 89 -10.31 -3.61 -3.13
C VAL A 89 -9.31 -4.76 -3.02
N CYS A 90 -9.83 -5.94 -2.65
CA CYS A 90 -9.00 -7.14 -2.53
C CYS A 90 -8.60 -7.60 -3.93
N THR A 91 -7.30 -7.68 -4.21
CA THR A 91 -6.81 -8.18 -5.50
C THR A 91 -6.53 -9.66 -5.42
N ILE A 92 -7.03 -10.42 -6.40
CA ILE A 92 -6.61 -11.80 -6.64
C ILE A 92 -5.53 -11.75 -7.71
N PHE A 93 -4.28 -12.02 -7.34
CA PHE A 93 -3.26 -12.34 -8.33
C PHE A 93 -3.52 -13.77 -8.79
N LEU A 94 -4.17 -13.92 -9.96
CA LEU A 94 -4.29 -15.20 -10.68
C LEU A 94 -2.98 -15.56 -11.38
#